data_AF-C9J674-F1
#
_entry.id   AF-C9J674-F1
#
_cell.length_a   1.000
_cell.length_b   1.000
_cell.length_c   1.000
_cell.angle_alpha   90.00
_cell.angle_beta   90.00
_cell.angle_gamma   90.00
#
_symmetry.space_group_name_H-M   'P 1'
#
loop_
_entity.id
_entity.type
_entity.pdbx_description
1 polymer ?
#
loop_
_entity_poly.entity_id
_entity_poly.type
_entity_poly.pdbx_seq_one_letter_code
_entity_poly.pdbx_strand_id
1 'polypeptide(L)'
;MCAINGRRSGADAWPRGPRCAAPRACAVPRRRLPGLTPNEAPRRRPQGMEKINFSGGEPFLQDRGEYLGKLVRFCKVELRLPSVSIVSNGSLIRERWFQNYGEYLDILAISCDSFDEEVNVLIGRGQGKKNHVENLQKLRRWCRDYRVAFKINSVINRFNVEEDMTEQIKALNPVRWKVFQCLLIEGENCGEDALREAERFVIGDEEFERFLERHKEVSCLVPESNQKMKDSYLILDEYMRFLNCRKGRKDPSKSILDVGVEEAIKFSGFDEKMFLKRGGKYIWSKADLKLDW
;
A
#
# COMPACT_ATOMS: atom_id res chain seq x y z
N MET A 1 6.09 9.32 8.85
CA MET A 1 5.88 8.11 8.01
C MET A 1 6.77 8.32 6.80
N CYS A 2 7.86 7.59 6.61
CA CYS A 2 8.72 7.75 5.41
C CYS A 2 8.76 6.41 4.71
N ALA A 3 8.49 6.34 3.41
CA ALA A 3 8.62 5.10 2.67
C ALA A 3 8.77 5.34 1.17
N ILE A 4 9.74 4.65 0.57
CA ILE A 4 10.40 4.74 -0.76
C ILE A 4 9.42 4.35 -1.88
N ASN A 5 9.58 4.61 -3.19
CA ASN A 5 8.65 4.37 -4.36
C ASN A 5 9.31 4.26 -5.73
N GLY A 6 9.68 3.05 -6.16
CA GLY A 6 10.11 2.72 -7.52
C GLY A 6 9.14 2.98 -8.67
N ARG A 7 9.51 3.88 -9.57
CA ARG A 7 9.19 3.73 -11.01
C ARG A 7 10.13 2.69 -11.67
N ARG A 8 9.59 2.05 -12.70
CA ARG A 8 10.27 1.34 -13.82
C ARG A 8 10.28 -0.19 -14.01
N SER A 9 9.59 -1.08 -13.27
CA SER A 9 9.21 -2.39 -13.89
C SER A 9 8.04 -3.15 -13.26
N GLY A 10 6.99 -2.47 -12.80
CA GLY A 10 5.71 -3.15 -12.53
C GLY A 10 5.01 -3.71 -13.79
N ALA A 11 5.59 -3.55 -14.97
CA ALA A 11 5.03 -3.98 -16.24
C ALA A 11 5.04 -5.51 -16.45
N ASP A 12 5.86 -6.25 -15.70
CA ASP A 12 6.08 -7.68 -15.98
C ASP A 12 5.39 -8.65 -15.01
N ALA A 13 4.74 -8.14 -13.95
CA ALA A 13 3.95 -8.98 -13.05
C ALA A 13 2.46 -9.06 -13.45
N TRP A 14 2.02 -8.23 -14.42
CA TRP A 14 0.61 -8.13 -14.84
C TRP A 14 0.50 -7.53 -16.26
N PRO A 15 -0.41 -7.98 -17.12
CA PRO A 15 -0.54 -7.51 -18.51
C PRO A 15 -0.79 -6.00 -18.64
N ARG A 16 -0.29 -5.39 -19.73
CA ARG A 16 -0.53 -3.98 -20.06
C ARG A 16 -2.02 -3.79 -20.36
N GLY A 17 -2.66 -2.82 -19.73
CA GLY A 17 -4.09 -2.54 -19.86
C GLY A 17 -4.55 -1.44 -18.90
N PRO A 18 -5.75 -0.87 -19.09
CA PRO A 18 -6.24 0.25 -18.28
C PRO A 18 -6.56 -0.22 -16.87
N ARG A 19 -6.16 0.55 -15.84
CA ARG A 19 -6.33 0.14 -14.43
C ARG A 19 -6.65 1.31 -13.52
N CYS A 20 -7.65 1.14 -12.66
CA CYS A 20 -7.75 1.92 -11.43
C CYS A 20 -6.65 1.46 -10.45
N ALA A 21 -5.99 2.40 -9.78
CA ALA A 21 -5.02 2.09 -8.73
C ALA A 21 -5.21 3.07 -7.59
N ALA A 22 -5.14 2.57 -6.35
CA ALA A 22 -5.03 3.43 -5.18
C ALA A 22 -3.79 4.32 -5.34
N PRO A 23 -3.78 5.53 -4.76
CA PRO A 23 -2.53 6.25 -4.57
C PRO A 23 -1.53 5.32 -3.88
N ARG A 24 -0.49 4.95 -4.63
CA ARG A 24 0.55 4.01 -4.19
C ARG A 24 1.36 4.69 -3.09
N ALA A 25 1.00 4.41 -1.84
CA ALA A 25 1.85 4.73 -0.71
C ALA A 25 3.04 3.75 -0.73
N CYS A 26 4.08 4.11 -1.48
CA CYS A 26 5.49 3.73 -1.25
C CYS A 26 5.97 2.38 -1.83
N ALA A 27 6.89 2.30 -2.80
CA ALA A 27 7.70 1.11 -3.19
C ALA A 27 9.05 0.78 -2.52
N VAL A 28 9.38 -0.52 -2.61
CA VAL A 28 10.71 -1.06 -2.35
C VAL A 28 11.73 -0.60 -3.41
N PRO A 29 12.92 -0.09 -3.03
CA PRO A 29 13.96 0.33 -4.00
C PRO A 29 14.54 -0.87 -4.77
N ARG A 30 14.83 -0.69 -6.06
CA ARG A 30 15.23 -1.74 -7.01
C ARG A 30 16.73 -1.97 -7.13
N ARG A 31 17.52 -0.93 -6.90
CA ARG A 31 18.97 -1.08 -6.76
C ARG A 31 19.25 -1.38 -5.28
N ARG A 32 20.23 -2.25 -5.01
CA ARG A 32 20.85 -2.30 -3.67
C ARG A 32 21.15 -0.85 -3.31
N LEU A 33 20.48 -0.36 -2.28
CA LEU A 33 20.77 0.96 -1.75
C LEU A 33 22.26 0.96 -1.38
N PRO A 34 23.10 1.79 -2.00
CA PRO A 34 24.46 2.01 -1.51
C PRO A 34 24.28 2.51 -0.07
N GLY A 35 24.86 1.82 0.91
CA GLY A 35 24.67 2.20 2.30
C GLY A 35 23.48 1.54 3.03
N LEU A 36 22.85 0.49 2.49
CA LEU A 36 21.83 -0.29 3.22
C LEU A 36 22.07 -1.79 3.11
N THR A 37 23.35 -2.17 3.08
CA THR A 37 23.76 -3.45 3.66
C THR A 37 23.61 -3.35 5.18
N PRO A 38 23.40 -4.46 5.92
CA PRO A 38 23.39 -4.44 7.40
C PRO A 38 24.61 -3.73 8.02
N ASN A 39 25.69 -3.57 7.26
CA ASN A 39 26.93 -2.94 7.69
C ASN A 39 27.03 -1.43 7.42
N GLU A 40 26.18 -0.86 6.56
CA GLU A 40 26.30 0.56 6.13
C GLU A 40 25.04 1.40 6.38
N ALA A 41 23.92 0.78 6.75
CA ALA A 41 22.72 1.51 7.12
C ALA A 41 23.00 2.43 8.32
N PRO A 42 22.41 3.65 8.38
CA PRO A 42 22.56 4.51 9.55
C PRO A 42 22.17 3.71 10.79
N ARG A 43 23.11 3.49 11.72
CA ARG A 43 22.90 2.80 13.01
C ARG A 43 21.96 3.57 13.96
N ARG A 44 21.22 4.54 13.44
CA ARG A 44 20.30 5.41 14.17
C ARG A 44 19.05 5.61 13.35
N ARG A 45 17.91 5.36 14.00
CA ARG A 45 16.57 5.71 13.52
C ARG A 45 16.57 7.15 13.00
N PRO A 46 16.14 7.42 11.75
CA PRO A 46 15.88 8.79 11.31
C PRO A 46 14.93 9.44 12.31
N GLN A 47 15.32 10.58 12.90
CA GLN A 47 14.56 11.21 13.97
C GLN A 47 13.08 11.32 13.58
N GLY A 48 12.19 10.75 14.41
CA GLY A 48 10.74 10.84 14.25
C GLY A 48 10.03 9.75 13.43
N MET A 49 10.72 8.85 12.72
CA MET A 49 10.01 7.78 11.97
C MET A 49 9.53 6.67 12.91
N GLU A 50 8.21 6.51 13.10
CA GLU A 50 7.61 5.43 13.92
C GLU A 50 7.07 4.26 13.12
N LYS A 51 6.70 4.51 11.88
CA LYS A 51 6.03 3.54 11.02
C LYS A 51 6.56 3.63 9.59
N ILE A 52 6.87 2.47 9.02
CA ILE A 52 7.20 2.29 7.61
C ILE A 52 6.15 1.40 6.92
N ASN A 53 5.92 1.64 5.62
CA ASN A 53 5.04 0.83 4.79
C ASN A 53 5.71 0.53 3.45
N PHE A 54 6.02 -0.73 3.16
CA PHE A 54 6.55 -1.17 1.87
C PHE A 54 5.41 -1.53 0.91
N SER A 55 5.46 -1.10 -0.34
CA SER A 55 4.31 -1.14 -1.27
C SER A 55 4.79 -0.92 -2.73
N GLY A 56 4.07 -0.14 -3.56
CA GLY A 56 4.49 0.32 -4.87
C GLY A 56 4.08 -0.60 -6.02
N GLY A 57 5.05 -1.07 -6.83
CA GLY A 57 4.82 -1.99 -7.95
C GLY A 57 4.18 -3.31 -7.48
N GLU A 58 5.04 -4.30 -7.23
CA GLU A 58 4.72 -5.45 -6.38
C GLU A 58 5.95 -5.68 -5.47
N PRO A 59 5.89 -5.42 -4.14
CA PRO A 59 7.02 -5.53 -3.23
C PRO A 59 7.74 -6.88 -3.27
N PHE A 60 7.00 -7.96 -3.50
CA PHE A 60 7.53 -9.33 -3.48
C PHE A 60 8.24 -9.72 -4.78
N LEU A 61 8.33 -8.81 -5.77
CA LEU A 61 9.01 -9.06 -7.03
C LEU A 61 10.54 -9.06 -6.88
N GLN A 62 11.09 -8.07 -6.15
CA GLN A 62 12.54 -7.88 -6.04
C GLN A 62 13.19 -9.05 -5.29
N ASP A 63 14.18 -9.68 -5.91
CA ASP A 63 14.89 -10.85 -5.39
C ASP A 63 13.93 -11.92 -4.85
N ARG A 64 12.78 -12.11 -5.52
CA ARG A 64 11.73 -13.07 -5.14
C ARG A 64 11.20 -12.86 -3.71
N GLY A 65 11.23 -11.61 -3.22
CA GLY A 65 10.76 -11.21 -1.90
C GLY A 65 11.83 -11.21 -0.81
N GLU A 66 13.04 -11.72 -1.08
CA GLU A 66 14.13 -11.77 -0.09
C GLU A 66 14.65 -10.37 0.26
N TYR A 67 14.73 -9.48 -0.72
CA TYR A 67 15.13 -8.09 -0.47
C TYR A 67 14.15 -7.38 0.47
N LEU A 68 12.84 -7.54 0.22
CA LEU A 68 11.79 -7.03 1.10
C LEU A 68 11.88 -7.62 2.51
N GLY A 69 12.06 -8.94 2.63
CA GLY A 69 12.18 -9.61 3.92
C GLY A 69 13.33 -9.07 4.77
N LYS A 70 14.50 -8.87 4.16
CA LYS A 70 15.66 -8.25 4.82
C LYS A 70 15.39 -6.83 5.29
N LEU A 71 14.71 -6.02 4.49
CA LEU A 71 14.32 -4.66 4.89
C LEU A 71 13.30 -4.65 6.03
N VAL A 72 12.31 -5.55 6.01
CA VAL A 72 11.34 -5.71 7.09
C VAL A 72 12.05 -6.06 8.40
N ARG A 73 12.93 -7.07 8.37
CA ARG A 73 13.74 -7.46 9.54
C ARG A 73 14.62 -6.32 10.03
N PHE A 74 15.33 -5.64 9.13
CA PHE A 74 16.16 -4.48 9.47
C PHE A 74 15.37 -3.37 10.16
N CYS A 75 14.20 -3.00 9.61
CA CYS A 75 13.34 -1.98 10.19
C CYS A 75 12.80 -2.38 11.58
N LYS A 76 12.48 -3.66 11.79
CA LYS A 76 11.93 -4.12 13.06
C LYS A 76 13.00 -4.32 14.14
N VAL A 77 14.13 -4.92 13.78
CA VAL A 77 15.19 -5.32 14.72
C VAL A 77 16.20 -4.19 14.95
N GLU A 78 16.79 -3.68 13.87
CA GLU A 78 17.89 -2.70 13.97
C GLU A 78 17.37 -1.29 14.24
N LEU A 79 16.33 -0.86 13.51
CA LEU A 79 15.73 0.47 13.70
C LEU A 79 14.69 0.52 14.83
N ARG A 80 14.27 -0.65 15.35
CA ARG A 80 13.26 -0.79 16.39
C ARG A 80 11.99 0.02 16.10
N LEU A 81 11.53 -0.01 14.85
CA LEU A 81 10.32 0.72 14.48
C LEU A 81 9.09 0.09 15.17
N PRO A 82 8.23 0.91 15.81
CA PRO A 82 6.96 0.45 16.35
C PRO A 82 6.13 -0.37 15.35
N SER A 83 6.10 0.04 14.07
CA SER A 83 5.32 -0.64 13.03
C SER A 83 6.03 -0.76 11.68
N VAL A 84 6.07 -1.98 11.16
CA VAL A 84 6.50 -2.33 9.81
C VAL A 84 5.33 -2.98 9.09
N SER A 85 4.90 -2.41 7.97
CA SER A 85 3.80 -2.95 7.17
C SER A 85 4.13 -3.12 5.69
N ILE A 86 3.35 -3.96 5.01
CA ILE A 86 3.42 -4.16 3.56
C ILE A 86 2.04 -3.95 2.94
N VAL A 87 1.97 -3.36 1.74
CA VAL A 87 0.80 -3.43 0.83
C VAL A 87 1.21 -4.20 -0.42
N SER A 88 0.49 -5.26 -0.78
CA SER A 88 0.79 -6.11 -1.93
C SER A 88 -0.49 -6.53 -2.66
N ASN A 89 -0.40 -6.99 -3.90
CA ASN A 89 -1.51 -7.68 -4.58
C ASN A 89 -1.62 -9.16 -4.17
N GLY A 90 -0.63 -9.68 -3.43
CA GLY A 90 -0.64 -11.03 -2.87
C GLY A 90 -0.22 -12.15 -3.83
N SER A 91 -0.02 -11.90 -5.12
CA SER A 91 0.17 -12.96 -6.13
C SER A 91 1.50 -13.70 -6.03
N LEU A 92 2.55 -13.03 -5.53
CA LEU A 92 3.91 -13.54 -5.41
C LEU A 92 4.29 -14.01 -4.00
N ILE A 93 3.38 -13.85 -3.03
CA ILE A 93 3.66 -14.21 -1.64
C ILE A 93 3.64 -15.73 -1.49
N ARG A 94 4.68 -16.27 -0.84
CA ARG A 94 4.85 -17.69 -0.55
C ARG A 94 4.93 -17.89 0.96
N GLU A 95 4.45 -19.03 1.45
CA GLU A 95 4.45 -19.32 2.88
C GLU A 95 5.85 -19.27 3.50
N ARG A 96 6.88 -19.71 2.77
CA ARG A 96 8.29 -19.61 3.20
C ARG A 96 8.70 -18.18 3.59
N TRP A 97 8.09 -17.16 2.97
CA TRP A 97 8.36 -15.77 3.35
C TRP A 97 7.84 -15.47 4.75
N PHE A 98 6.66 -15.97 5.12
CA PHE A 98 6.14 -15.85 6.49
C PHE A 98 6.99 -16.62 7.49
N GLN A 99 7.43 -17.83 7.14
CA GLN A 99 8.34 -18.62 7.99
C GLN A 99 9.63 -17.86 8.30
N ASN A 100 10.19 -17.16 7.32
CA ASN A 100 11.46 -16.44 7.46
C ASN A 100 11.30 -15.04 8.06
N TYR A 101 10.19 -14.33 7.79
CA TYR A 101 10.08 -12.89 8.02
C TYR A 101 8.79 -12.46 8.74
N GLY A 102 7.82 -13.35 8.93
CA GLY A 102 6.51 -13.04 9.51
C GLY A 102 6.58 -12.53 10.94
N GLU A 103 7.54 -13.00 11.73
CA GLU A 103 7.77 -12.52 13.11
C GLU A 103 8.02 -11.00 13.16
N TYR A 104 8.67 -10.43 12.15
CA TYR A 104 9.07 -9.02 12.10
C TYR A 104 8.00 -8.11 11.50
N LEU A 105 7.01 -8.67 10.79
CA LEU A 105 5.97 -7.91 10.11
C LEU A 105 4.80 -7.66 11.06
N ASP A 106 4.38 -6.40 11.18
CA ASP A 106 3.18 -6.05 11.96
C ASP A 106 1.91 -6.25 11.13
N ILE A 107 1.85 -5.66 9.93
CA ILE A 107 0.62 -5.62 9.12
C ILE A 107 0.92 -6.01 7.67
N LEU A 108 0.18 -6.99 7.15
CA LEU A 108 0.10 -7.28 5.72
C LEU A 108 -1.23 -6.82 5.16
N ALA A 109 -1.19 -5.82 4.28
CA ALA A 109 -2.34 -5.32 3.55
C ALA A 109 -2.39 -5.95 2.15
N ILE A 110 -3.48 -6.64 1.83
CA ILE A 110 -3.71 -7.16 0.48
C ILE A 110 -4.69 -6.26 -0.26
N SER A 111 -4.32 -5.88 -1.48
CA SER A 111 -5.17 -5.08 -2.35
C SER A 111 -6.18 -5.98 -3.05
N CYS A 112 -7.45 -5.89 -2.67
CA CYS A 112 -8.58 -6.63 -3.23
C CYS A 112 -9.70 -5.63 -3.55
N ASP A 113 -10.01 -5.44 -4.83
CA ASP A 113 -10.98 -4.43 -5.26
C ASP A 113 -12.38 -5.03 -5.47
N SER A 114 -12.49 -6.34 -5.70
CA SER A 114 -13.78 -7.02 -5.85
C SER A 114 -13.67 -8.47 -5.36
N PHE A 115 -14.78 -9.04 -4.89
CA PHE A 115 -14.93 -10.48 -4.64
C PHE A 115 -15.51 -11.23 -5.83
N ASP A 116 -15.82 -10.53 -6.92
CA ASP A 116 -16.13 -11.09 -8.23
C ASP A 116 -14.85 -11.13 -9.08
N GLU A 117 -14.48 -12.34 -9.55
CA GLU A 117 -13.29 -12.53 -10.38
C GLU A 117 -13.43 -11.86 -11.76
N GLU A 118 -14.62 -11.82 -12.35
CA GLU A 118 -14.84 -11.15 -13.64
C GLU A 118 -14.62 -9.64 -13.50
N VAL A 119 -15.11 -9.04 -12.41
CA VAL A 119 -14.85 -7.64 -12.08
C VAL A 119 -13.36 -7.40 -11.86
N ASN A 120 -12.65 -8.28 -11.14
CA ASN A 120 -11.20 -8.18 -10.99
C ASN A 120 -10.46 -8.26 -12.33
N VAL A 121 -10.91 -9.10 -13.28
CA VAL A 121 -10.35 -9.15 -14.64
C VAL A 121 -10.57 -7.81 -15.35
N LEU A 122 -11.78 -7.24 -15.30
CA LEU A 122 -12.10 -5.94 -15.90
C LEU A 122 -11.25 -4.78 -15.32
N ILE A 123 -10.99 -4.82 -14.01
CA ILE A 123 -10.13 -3.85 -13.31
C ILE A 123 -8.64 -4.01 -13.67
N GLY A 124 -8.25 -5.16 -14.24
CA GLY A 124 -6.86 -5.47 -14.57
C GLY A 124 -6.07 -6.09 -13.40
N ARG A 125 -6.79 -6.81 -12.53
CA ARG A 125 -6.29 -7.60 -11.38
C ARG A 125 -6.44 -9.11 -11.55
N GLY A 126 -6.99 -9.58 -12.65
CA GLY A 126 -7.10 -11.02 -12.95
C GLY A 126 -5.72 -11.69 -12.97
N GLN A 127 -5.51 -12.72 -12.14
CA GLN A 127 -4.21 -13.39 -11.97
C GLN A 127 -4.02 -14.57 -12.94
N GLY A 128 -4.53 -14.44 -14.17
CA GLY A 128 -4.58 -15.55 -15.13
C GLY A 128 -5.46 -16.69 -14.60
N LYS A 129 -4.89 -17.89 -14.40
CA LYS A 129 -5.61 -19.06 -13.87
C LYS A 129 -5.82 -19.06 -12.36
N LYS A 130 -5.23 -18.12 -11.62
CA LYS A 130 -5.34 -18.09 -10.15
C LYS A 130 -6.49 -17.17 -9.75
N ASN A 131 -7.43 -17.73 -9.01
CA ASN A 131 -8.52 -16.99 -8.39
C ASN A 131 -7.95 -16.07 -7.28
N HIS A 132 -8.21 -14.76 -7.40
CA HIS A 132 -7.72 -13.76 -6.45
C HIS A 132 -8.33 -13.93 -5.06
N VAL A 133 -9.63 -14.22 -4.98
CA VAL A 133 -10.36 -14.44 -3.72
C VAL A 133 -9.83 -15.66 -2.96
N GLU A 134 -9.58 -16.78 -3.65
CA GLU A 134 -8.96 -17.97 -3.04
C GLU A 134 -7.57 -17.65 -2.50
N ASN A 135 -6.77 -16.88 -3.26
CA ASN A 135 -5.46 -16.45 -2.82
C ASN A 135 -5.55 -15.53 -1.59
N LEU A 136 -6.53 -14.63 -1.54
CA LEU A 136 -6.79 -13.74 -0.41
C LEU A 136 -7.12 -14.53 0.87
N GLN A 137 -7.99 -15.53 0.78
CA GLN A 137 -8.32 -16.43 1.90
C GLN A 137 -7.08 -17.20 2.39
N LYS A 138 -6.26 -17.71 1.47
CA LYS A 138 -4.99 -18.37 1.81
C LYS A 138 -4.05 -17.42 2.56
N LEU A 139 -3.89 -16.18 2.10
CA LEU A 139 -3.05 -15.18 2.77
C LEU A 139 -3.61 -14.78 4.14
N ARG A 140 -4.94 -14.72 4.29
CA ARG A 140 -5.58 -14.52 5.59
C ARG A 140 -5.27 -15.64 6.58
N ARG A 141 -5.25 -16.91 6.12
CA ARG A 141 -4.83 -18.06 6.94
C ARG A 141 -3.37 -17.94 7.35
N TRP A 142 -2.45 -17.66 6.43
CA TRP A 142 -1.04 -17.46 6.79
C TRP A 142 -0.84 -16.27 7.75
N CYS A 143 -1.57 -15.16 7.59
CA CYS A 143 -1.52 -14.07 8.56
C CYS A 143 -1.93 -14.51 9.97
N ARG A 144 -2.93 -15.39 10.10
CA ARG A 144 -3.30 -16.01 11.38
C ARG A 144 -2.15 -16.87 11.91
N ASP A 145 -1.76 -17.88 11.13
CA ASP A 145 -0.83 -18.92 11.55
C ASP A 145 0.55 -18.36 11.95
N TYR A 146 0.97 -17.26 11.32
CA TYR A 146 2.26 -16.58 11.58
C TYR A 146 2.10 -15.27 12.37
N ARG A 147 0.94 -15.00 12.97
CA ARG A 147 0.69 -13.86 13.87
C ARG A 147 1.05 -12.51 13.23
N VAL A 148 0.48 -12.25 12.06
CA VAL A 148 0.60 -11.00 11.31
C VAL A 148 -0.79 -10.39 11.18
N ALA A 149 -0.93 -9.09 11.48
CA ALA A 149 -2.19 -8.40 11.34
C ALA A 149 -2.61 -8.33 9.87
N PHE A 150 -3.82 -8.81 9.55
CA PHE A 150 -4.34 -8.83 8.19
C PHE A 150 -5.15 -7.57 7.88
N LYS A 151 -4.86 -6.92 6.76
CA LYS A 151 -5.53 -5.70 6.30
C LYS A 151 -5.98 -5.87 4.85
N ILE A 152 -7.09 -5.22 4.49
CA ILE A 152 -7.57 -5.15 3.11
C ILE A 152 -7.54 -3.70 2.64
N ASN A 153 -7.16 -3.51 1.38
CA ASN A 153 -7.25 -2.25 0.66
C ASN A 153 -8.12 -2.46 -0.58
N SER A 154 -9.13 -1.62 -0.77
CA SER A 154 -10.03 -1.67 -1.94
C SER A 154 -10.11 -0.31 -2.59
N VAL A 155 -10.06 -0.29 -3.92
CA VAL A 155 -10.28 0.92 -4.72
C VAL A 155 -11.65 0.85 -5.37
N ILE A 156 -12.54 1.74 -4.92
CA ILE A 156 -13.90 1.84 -5.42
C ILE A 156 -13.90 2.66 -6.69
N ASN A 157 -14.47 2.07 -7.73
CA ASN A 157 -14.41 2.49 -9.10
C ASN A 157 -15.69 2.07 -9.84
N ARG A 158 -15.81 2.49 -11.10
CA ARG A 158 -17.00 2.27 -11.94
C ARG A 158 -17.50 0.82 -11.95
N PHE A 159 -16.62 -0.17 -11.82
CA PHE A 159 -16.97 -1.58 -11.97
C PHE A 159 -17.38 -2.28 -10.65
N ASN A 160 -17.08 -1.70 -9.49
CA ASN A 160 -17.37 -2.31 -8.18
C ASN A 160 -18.17 -1.39 -7.23
N VAL A 161 -18.56 -0.18 -7.68
CA VAL A 161 -19.28 0.79 -6.83
C VAL A 161 -20.65 0.30 -6.36
N GLU A 162 -21.27 -0.62 -7.10
CA GLU A 162 -22.53 -1.26 -6.72
C GLU A 162 -22.37 -2.58 -5.96
N GLU A 163 -21.15 -3.07 -5.76
CA GLU A 163 -20.89 -4.34 -5.07
C GLU A 163 -21.20 -4.22 -3.56
N ASP A 164 -21.78 -5.28 -3.00
CA ASP A 164 -21.85 -5.50 -1.56
C ASP A 164 -20.78 -6.52 -1.15
N MET A 165 -19.82 -6.05 -0.37
CA MET A 165 -18.67 -6.79 0.13
C MET A 165 -18.79 -7.12 1.62
N THR A 166 -19.93 -6.81 2.24
CA THR A 166 -20.11 -6.85 3.71
C THR A 166 -19.79 -8.23 4.28
N GLU A 167 -20.38 -9.28 3.73
CA GLU A 167 -20.22 -10.65 4.23
C GLU A 167 -18.80 -11.17 4.04
N GLN A 168 -18.18 -10.88 2.89
CA GLN A 168 -16.84 -11.33 2.56
C GLN A 168 -15.79 -10.62 3.45
N ILE A 169 -15.96 -9.31 3.70
CA ILE A 169 -15.08 -8.57 4.61
C ILE A 169 -15.28 -9.02 6.05
N LYS A 170 -16.52 -9.22 6.52
CA LYS A 170 -16.81 -9.77 7.85
C LYS A 170 -16.19 -11.16 8.02
N ALA A 171 -16.31 -12.05 7.04
CA ALA A 171 -15.72 -13.38 7.05
C ALA A 171 -14.19 -13.37 7.10
N LEU A 172 -13.55 -12.44 6.38
CA LEU A 172 -12.09 -12.28 6.41
C LEU A 172 -11.60 -11.59 7.70
N ASN A 173 -12.47 -10.87 8.41
CA ASN A 173 -12.19 -10.17 9.66
C ASN A 173 -10.82 -9.43 9.65
N PRO A 174 -10.59 -8.50 8.71
CA PRO A 174 -9.36 -7.72 8.70
C PRO A 174 -9.35 -6.71 9.85
N VAL A 175 -8.16 -6.40 10.36
CA VAL A 175 -7.97 -5.40 11.43
C VAL A 175 -8.30 -3.99 10.96
N ARG A 176 -8.29 -3.79 9.64
CA ARG A 176 -8.58 -2.53 8.96
C ARG A 176 -8.94 -2.84 7.50
N TRP A 177 -10.00 -2.23 7.01
CA TRP A 177 -10.36 -2.20 5.60
C TRP A 177 -10.28 -0.76 5.10
N LYS A 178 -9.27 -0.46 4.28
CA LYS A 178 -9.12 0.86 3.67
C LYS A 178 -9.90 0.89 2.36
N VAL A 179 -10.85 1.81 2.27
CA VAL A 179 -11.72 2.00 1.12
C VAL A 179 -11.36 3.33 0.46
N PHE A 180 -10.75 3.26 -0.71
CA PHE A 180 -10.26 4.41 -1.46
C PHE A 180 -11.21 4.72 -2.62
N GLN A 181 -11.54 5.98 -2.83
CA GLN A 181 -12.14 6.43 -4.09
C GLN A 181 -11.08 6.36 -5.21
N CYS A 182 -11.46 6.01 -6.45
CA CYS A 182 -10.51 6.02 -7.58
C CYS A 182 -9.96 7.45 -7.79
N LEU A 183 -8.63 7.60 -7.71
CA LEU A 183 -7.94 8.88 -7.84
C LEU A 183 -7.16 8.95 -9.16
N LEU A 184 -7.31 10.08 -9.85
CA LEU A 184 -6.49 10.43 -11.01
C LEU A 184 -5.21 11.14 -10.56
N ILE A 185 -4.09 10.70 -11.12
CA ILE A 185 -2.75 11.27 -10.90
C ILE A 185 -2.08 11.40 -12.28
N GLU A 186 -1.85 12.64 -12.68
CA GLU A 186 -1.27 12.97 -13.97
C GLU A 186 0.16 12.41 -14.08
N GLY A 187 0.47 11.82 -15.24
CA GLY A 187 1.74 11.15 -15.51
C GLY A 187 1.92 9.79 -14.81
N GLU A 188 0.87 9.28 -14.15
CA GLU A 188 0.82 7.91 -13.60
C GLU A 188 -0.32 7.10 -14.22
N ASN A 189 -1.55 7.64 -14.16
CA ASN A 189 -2.76 6.97 -14.63
C ASN A 189 -3.76 7.89 -15.36
N CYS A 190 -3.38 9.12 -15.67
CA CYS A 190 -4.11 10.01 -16.58
C CYS A 190 -3.15 10.97 -17.29
N GLY A 191 -3.55 11.46 -18.46
CA GLY A 191 -2.75 12.36 -19.30
C GLY A 191 -1.80 11.64 -20.27
N GLU A 192 -1.25 12.39 -21.24
CA GLU A 192 -0.52 11.85 -22.41
C GLU A 192 0.72 11.01 -22.04
N ASP A 193 1.43 11.40 -20.98
CA ASP A 193 2.64 10.71 -20.51
C ASP A 193 2.37 9.52 -19.56
N ALA A 194 1.10 9.18 -19.32
CA ALA A 194 0.73 8.11 -18.40
C ALA A 194 0.82 6.71 -19.04
N LEU A 195 1.22 5.72 -18.23
CA LEU A 195 1.26 4.31 -18.65
C LEU A 195 -0.11 3.62 -18.55
N ARG A 196 -1.12 4.31 -18.02
CA ARG A 196 -2.44 3.77 -17.68
C ARG A 196 -3.48 4.87 -17.92
N GLU A 197 -4.69 4.42 -18.19
CA GLU A 197 -5.87 5.27 -18.38
C GLU A 197 -6.91 4.90 -17.31
N ALA A 198 -6.98 5.71 -16.25
CA ALA A 198 -7.87 5.51 -15.12
C ALA A 198 -9.19 6.29 -15.23
N GLU A 199 -9.34 7.16 -16.22
CA GLU A 199 -10.49 8.04 -16.43
C GLU A 199 -11.80 7.26 -16.49
N ARG A 200 -11.80 6.11 -17.17
CA ARG A 200 -12.98 5.22 -17.28
C ARG A 200 -13.42 4.58 -15.96
N PHE A 201 -12.58 4.63 -14.93
CA PHE A 201 -12.82 4.01 -13.63
C PHE A 201 -13.37 4.99 -12.60
N VAL A 202 -13.36 6.29 -12.89
CA VAL A 202 -13.72 7.34 -11.94
C VAL A 202 -15.20 7.26 -11.57
N ILE A 203 -15.46 7.52 -10.30
CA ILE A 203 -16.78 7.65 -9.70
C ILE A 203 -16.90 9.00 -8.99
N GLY A 204 -18.11 9.55 -8.97
CA GLY A 204 -18.42 10.77 -8.23
C GLY A 204 -18.45 10.55 -6.71
N ASP A 205 -18.40 11.64 -5.96
CA ASP A 205 -18.44 11.60 -4.50
C ASP A 205 -19.76 10.98 -3.98
N GLU A 206 -20.89 11.26 -4.61
CA GLU A 206 -22.18 10.66 -4.26
C GLU A 206 -22.20 9.13 -4.44
N GLU A 207 -21.60 8.63 -5.52
CA GLU A 207 -21.49 7.19 -5.77
C GLU A 207 -20.61 6.52 -4.71
N PHE A 208 -19.51 7.19 -4.33
CA PHE A 208 -18.63 6.72 -3.27
C PHE A 208 -19.33 6.70 -1.90
N GLU A 209 -20.07 7.76 -1.54
CA GLU A 209 -20.82 7.81 -0.27
C GLU A 209 -21.91 6.74 -0.21
N ARG A 210 -22.59 6.42 -1.33
CA ARG A 210 -23.53 5.28 -1.37
C ARG A 210 -22.84 3.94 -1.09
N PHE A 211 -21.63 3.73 -1.63
CA PHE A 211 -20.83 2.55 -1.30
C PHE A 211 -20.50 2.51 0.20
N LEU A 212 -20.16 3.65 0.81
CA LEU A 212 -19.86 3.70 2.25
C LEU A 212 -21.10 3.39 3.11
N GLU A 213 -22.26 3.96 2.77
CA GLU A 213 -23.51 3.73 3.48
C GLU A 213 -23.94 2.25 3.42
N ARG A 214 -23.77 1.60 2.27
CA ARG A 214 -24.03 0.16 2.10
C ARG A 214 -23.21 -0.69 3.08
N HIS A 215 -21.99 -0.27 3.40
CA HIS A 215 -21.06 -1.01 4.24
C HIS A 215 -20.88 -0.43 5.65
N LYS A 216 -21.81 0.43 6.12
CA LYS A 216 -21.69 1.12 7.42
C LYS A 216 -21.56 0.18 8.62
N GLU A 217 -22.05 -1.05 8.51
CA GLU A 217 -21.95 -2.07 9.56
C GLU A 217 -20.55 -2.67 9.70
N VAL A 218 -19.67 -2.47 8.71
CA VAL A 218 -18.31 -3.01 8.73
C VAL A 218 -17.42 -2.10 9.59
N SER A 219 -17.28 -2.45 10.86
CA SER A 219 -16.58 -1.65 11.88
C SER A 219 -15.11 -1.34 11.54
N CYS A 220 -14.44 -2.19 10.77
CA CYS A 220 -13.05 -2.00 10.36
C CYS A 220 -12.89 -1.08 9.14
N LEU A 221 -13.98 -0.60 8.54
CA LEU A 221 -13.99 0.26 7.35
C LEU A 221 -13.37 1.62 7.68
N VAL A 222 -12.49 2.10 6.78
CA VAL A 222 -11.87 3.41 6.89
C VAL A 222 -11.89 4.10 5.52
N PRO A 223 -12.76 5.10 5.34
CA PRO A 223 -12.96 5.73 4.04
C PRO A 223 -11.91 6.80 3.75
N GLU A 224 -11.40 6.79 2.52
CA GLU A 224 -10.47 7.79 2.00
C GLU A 224 -10.95 8.27 0.62
N SER A 225 -11.71 9.37 0.61
CA SER A 225 -12.07 10.08 -0.62
C SER A 225 -10.84 10.76 -1.25
N ASN A 226 -10.98 11.20 -2.49
CA ASN A 226 -9.91 11.89 -3.23
C ASN A 226 -9.34 13.09 -2.45
N GLN A 227 -10.20 13.88 -1.80
CA GLN A 227 -9.81 15.01 -0.95
C GLN A 227 -8.98 14.58 0.27
N LYS A 228 -9.26 13.40 0.85
CA LYS A 228 -8.52 12.87 2.01
C LYS A 228 -7.18 12.26 1.61
N MET A 229 -7.04 11.73 0.39
CA MET A 229 -5.86 10.98 -0.04
C MET A 229 -4.71 11.85 -0.55
N LYS A 230 -5.02 12.90 -1.33
CA LYS A 230 -4.04 13.55 -2.23
C LYS A 230 -2.73 13.94 -1.53
N ASP A 231 -2.80 14.65 -0.40
CA ASP A 231 -1.62 15.26 0.24
C ASP A 231 -1.33 14.73 1.65
N SER A 232 -2.04 13.69 2.09
CA SER A 232 -1.99 13.20 3.47
C SER A 232 -1.03 12.04 3.67
N TYR A 233 -0.14 11.78 2.70
CA TYR A 233 0.89 10.75 2.74
C TYR A 233 2.25 11.37 2.49
N LEU A 234 3.24 10.97 3.30
CA LEU A 234 4.65 11.13 2.96
C LEU A 234 5.08 9.93 2.14
N ILE A 235 5.28 10.16 0.85
CA ILE A 235 5.69 9.15 -0.13
C ILE A 235 7.12 9.50 -0.53
N LEU A 236 8.08 8.63 -0.28
CA LEU A 236 9.38 8.63 -0.94
C LEU A 236 9.31 7.78 -2.20
N ASP A 237 10.19 8.01 -3.18
CA ASP A 237 10.35 7.25 -4.43
C ASP A 237 11.55 6.27 -4.41
N GLU A 238 11.87 5.48 -5.45
CA GLU A 238 13.00 4.52 -5.43
C GLU A 238 14.34 5.23 -5.29
N TYR A 239 14.30 6.49 -5.72
CA TYR A 239 15.22 7.59 -5.49
C TYR A 239 15.48 7.90 -4.03
N MET A 240 14.60 7.46 -3.14
CA MET A 240 14.42 8.03 -1.81
C MET A 240 14.12 9.53 -1.84
N ARG A 241 13.33 9.99 -2.81
CA ARG A 241 12.89 11.40 -2.96
C ARG A 241 11.44 11.53 -2.52
N PHE A 242 11.08 12.55 -1.76
CA PHE A 242 9.68 12.79 -1.43
C PHE A 242 8.89 13.16 -2.68
N LEU A 243 7.66 12.65 -2.82
CA LEU A 243 6.75 12.92 -3.93
C LEU A 243 5.65 13.86 -3.45
N ASN A 244 5.61 15.04 -4.05
CA ASN A 244 4.59 16.04 -3.82
C ASN A 244 3.40 15.81 -4.74
N CYS A 245 2.21 15.68 -4.17
CA CYS A 245 0.97 15.37 -4.87
C CYS A 245 0.03 16.58 -5.06
N ARG A 246 0.38 17.76 -4.55
CA ARG A 246 -0.55 18.92 -4.47
C ARG A 246 -1.08 19.36 -5.84
N LYS A 247 -0.23 19.25 -6.86
CA LYS A 247 -0.56 19.64 -8.24
C LYS A 247 -1.26 18.53 -9.04
N GLY A 248 -1.63 17.41 -8.41
CA GLY A 248 -2.23 16.27 -9.11
C GLY A 248 -1.23 15.38 -9.86
N ARG A 249 0.07 15.71 -9.80
CA ARG A 249 1.21 14.90 -10.26
C ARG A 249 2.04 14.43 -9.08
N LYS A 250 2.99 13.53 -9.30
CA LYS A 250 4.01 13.15 -8.29
C LYS A 250 5.33 13.85 -8.59
N ASP A 251 5.50 15.05 -8.05
CA ASP A 251 6.70 15.86 -8.28
C ASP A 251 7.79 15.47 -7.25
N PRO A 252 8.96 14.94 -7.68
CA PRO A 252 9.98 14.48 -6.74
C PRO A 252 10.84 15.62 -6.17
N SER A 253 11.19 15.52 -4.87
CA SER A 253 12.24 16.31 -4.23
C SER A 253 13.66 15.85 -4.65
N LYS A 254 14.71 16.43 -4.07
CA LYS A 254 16.04 15.79 -4.03
C LYS A 254 16.02 14.55 -3.13
N SER A 255 16.96 13.62 -3.31
CA SER A 255 17.02 12.40 -2.50
C SER A 255 17.41 12.71 -1.06
N ILE A 256 16.80 12.01 -0.09
CA ILE A 256 17.26 12.09 1.30
C ILE A 256 18.69 11.55 1.47
N LEU A 257 19.19 10.76 0.51
CA LEU A 257 20.57 10.28 0.51
C LEU A 257 21.56 11.38 0.10
N ASP A 258 21.10 12.40 -0.64
CA ASP A 258 21.95 13.49 -1.13
C ASP A 258 21.86 14.72 -0.23
N VAL A 259 20.66 15.09 0.22
CA VAL A 259 20.42 16.35 0.97
C VAL A 259 19.91 16.15 2.40
N GLY A 260 19.74 14.90 2.84
CA GLY A 260 19.16 14.58 4.13
C GLY A 260 17.64 14.73 4.18
N VAL A 261 17.03 14.23 5.26
CA VAL A 261 15.57 14.20 5.44
C VAL A 261 14.99 15.61 5.64
N GLU A 262 15.63 16.43 6.45
CA GLU A 262 15.15 17.77 6.82
C GLU A 262 15.00 18.70 5.61
N GLU A 263 15.94 18.66 4.67
CA GLU A 263 15.85 19.47 3.45
C GLU A 263 14.87 18.89 2.45
N ALA A 264 14.89 17.57 2.24
CA ALA A 264 14.00 16.95 1.25
C ALA A 264 12.51 17.06 1.65
N ILE A 265 12.19 16.93 2.94
CA ILE A 265 10.79 16.87 3.42
C ILE A 265 10.05 18.20 3.23
N LYS A 266 10.76 19.35 3.22
CA LYS A 266 10.19 20.68 2.93
C LYS A 266 9.45 20.72 1.59
N PHE A 267 9.86 19.87 0.64
CA PHE A 267 9.28 19.79 -0.70
C PHE A 267 8.23 18.69 -0.86
N SER A 268 7.96 17.91 0.19
CA SER A 268 7.05 16.75 0.13
C SER A 268 5.58 17.11 -0.12
N GLY A 269 5.17 18.35 0.16
CA GLY A 269 3.77 18.76 0.06
C GLY A 269 2.85 18.15 1.12
N PHE A 270 3.40 17.49 2.14
CA PHE A 270 2.62 16.78 3.17
C PHE A 270 1.68 17.70 3.95
N ASP A 271 0.43 17.25 4.10
CA ASP A 271 -0.59 17.84 4.96
C ASP A 271 -0.78 16.96 6.22
N GLU A 272 -0.11 17.36 7.30
CA GLU A 272 -0.18 16.68 8.59
C GLU A 272 -1.59 16.74 9.21
N LYS A 273 -2.32 17.84 9.02
CA LYS A 273 -3.69 17.98 9.55
C LYS A 273 -4.61 16.97 8.87
N MET A 274 -4.52 16.84 7.55
CA MET A 274 -5.29 15.84 6.81
C MET A 274 -4.87 14.40 7.17
N PHE A 275 -3.57 14.15 7.38
CA PHE A 275 -3.07 12.85 7.86
C PHE A 275 -3.72 12.44 9.19
N LEU A 276 -3.83 13.36 10.16
CA LEU A 276 -4.51 13.09 11.42
C LEU A 276 -6.03 12.92 11.21
N LYS A 277 -6.66 13.80 10.42
CA LYS A 277 -8.11 13.77 10.14
C LYS A 277 -8.57 12.44 9.51
N ARG A 278 -7.75 11.83 8.65
CA ARG A 278 -8.06 10.53 8.01
C ARG A 278 -7.73 9.30 8.87
N GLY A 279 -7.36 9.49 10.14
CA GLY A 279 -6.97 8.40 11.04
C GLY A 279 -5.65 7.74 10.64
N GLY A 280 -4.67 8.55 10.22
CA GLY A 280 -3.32 8.11 9.88
C GLY A 280 -2.51 7.61 11.10
N LYS A 281 -2.88 8.08 12.30
CA LYS A 281 -2.41 7.55 13.59
C LYS A 281 -3.46 6.63 14.20
N TYR A 282 -3.09 5.38 14.41
CA TYR A 282 -3.91 4.31 14.97
C TYR A 282 -3.01 3.26 15.62
N ILE A 283 -3.58 2.31 16.35
CA ILE A 283 -2.82 1.18 16.88
C ILE A 283 -2.28 0.35 15.72
N TRP A 284 -0.97 0.44 15.47
CA TRP A 284 -0.34 -0.09 14.26
C TRP A 284 0.73 -1.14 14.53
N SER A 285 1.04 -1.42 15.79
CA SER A 285 1.94 -2.49 16.19
C SER A 285 1.11 -3.73 16.46
N LYS A 286 1.52 -4.89 15.93
CA LYS A 286 0.74 -6.11 16.16
C LYS A 286 0.73 -6.55 17.63
N ALA A 287 1.71 -6.10 18.42
CA ALA A 287 1.77 -6.36 19.85
C ALA A 287 0.64 -5.65 20.63
N ASP A 288 0.16 -4.51 20.12
CA ASP A 288 -0.86 -3.69 20.76
C ASP A 288 -2.26 -3.93 20.17
N LEU A 289 -2.34 -4.65 19.05
CA LEU A 289 -3.60 -5.00 18.42
C LEU A 289 -4.23 -6.18 19.18
N LYS A 290 -5.53 -6.06 19.49
CA LYS A 290 -6.35 -7.17 19.95
C LYS A 290 -6.66 -8.07 18.76
N LEU A 291 -5.72 -8.95 18.48
CA LEU A 291 -5.83 -9.91 17.39
C LEU A 291 -6.09 -11.26 18.00
N ASP A 292 -7.20 -11.85 17.59
CA ASP A 292 -7.51 -13.26 17.85
C ASP A 292 -6.71 -14.14 16.87
N TRP A 293 -5.51 -13.68 16.45
CA TRP A 293 -4.65 -14.43 15.54
C TRP A 293 -4.45 -15.85 16.06
#